data_AF-A0AAW4BKV7-F1
#
_entry.id   AF-A0AAW4BKV7-F1
#
_cell.length_a   1.000
_cell.length_b   1.000
_cell.length_c   1.000
_cell.angle_alpha   90.00
_cell.angle_beta   90.00
_cell.angle_gamma   90.00
#
_symmetry.space_group_name_H-M   'P 1'
#
loop_
_entity.id
_entity.type
_entity.pdbx_description
1 polymer ?
#
loop_
_entity_poly.entity_id
_entity_poly.type
_entity_poly.pdbx_seq_one_letter_code
_entity_poly.pdbx_strand_id
1 'polypeptide(L)'
;DLLKHLDDDFSNQIIYTTHSPFLVPTKQLSTVKTVNICQEKGTTVTNDPTGDSTTLFPLQAALGYEVSQSLFIGSNNLVVEGVTDFWYLSSMSEYLKSLGRTGLMDKITITPAGGAQKIPYLVSLLSSQHLNLLV
;
A
#
# COMPACT_ATOMS: atom_id res chain seq x y z
N ASP A 1 -13.17 -8.22 -0.79
CA ASP A 1 -12.68 -7.22 0.18
C ASP A 1 -13.53 -7.37 1.43
N LEU A 2 -12.94 -7.78 2.55
CA LEU A 2 -13.68 -8.09 3.78
C LEU A 2 -14.37 -6.84 4.34
N LEU A 3 -13.72 -5.67 4.29
CA LEU A 3 -14.31 -4.42 4.78
C LEU A 3 -15.57 -4.07 3.98
N LYS A 4 -15.54 -4.32 2.68
CA LYS A 4 -16.72 -4.15 1.82
C LYS A 4 -17.90 -5.04 2.25
N HIS A 5 -17.65 -6.28 2.64
CA HIS A 5 -18.70 -7.16 3.15
C HIS A 5 -19.26 -6.66 4.49
N LEU A 6 -18.41 -6.10 5.36
CA LEU A 6 -18.88 -5.50 6.61
C LEU A 6 -19.79 -4.30 6.37
N ASP A 7 -19.51 -3.49 5.35
CA ASP A 7 -20.30 -2.32 4.99
C ASP A 7 -21.59 -2.67 4.21
N ASP A 8 -21.54 -3.61 3.27
CA ASP A 8 -22.62 -3.88 2.32
C ASP A 8 -23.64 -4.93 2.83
N ASP A 9 -23.20 -5.94 3.59
CA ASP A 9 -24.03 -7.12 3.90
C ASP A 9 -24.80 -7.00 5.22
N PHE A 10 -24.54 -5.97 6.03
CA PHE A 10 -25.14 -5.80 7.36
C PHE A 10 -25.86 -4.45 7.51
N SER A 11 -27.07 -4.48 8.06
CA SER A 11 -27.84 -3.27 8.37
C SER A 11 -27.51 -2.64 9.73
N ASN A 12 -26.75 -3.35 10.57
CA ASN A 12 -26.43 -2.95 11.93
C ASN A 12 -25.08 -2.22 12.00
N GLN A 13 -24.90 -1.36 13.01
CA GLN A 13 -23.59 -0.76 13.27
C GLN A 13 -22.59 -1.83 13.73
N ILE A 14 -21.46 -1.92 13.02
CA ILE A 14 -20.36 -2.81 13.38
C ILE A 14 -19.26 -1.99 14.08
N ILE A 15 -18.86 -2.45 15.27
CA ILE A 15 -17.74 -1.89 16.02
C ILE A 15 -16.79 -3.03 16.32
N TYR A 16 -15.52 -2.85 15.95
CA TYR A 16 -14.47 -3.85 16.17
C TYR A 16 -13.16 -3.17 16.56
N THR A 17 -12.25 -3.96 17.12
CA THR A 17 -10.86 -3.58 17.39
C THR A 17 -9.93 -4.44 16.55
N THR A 18 -8.78 -3.91 16.15
CA THR A 18 -7.85 -4.65 15.31
C THR A 18 -6.41 -4.16 15.48
N HIS A 19 -5.47 -5.09 15.40
CA HIS A 19 -4.06 -4.81 15.15
C HIS A 19 -3.65 -5.11 13.70
N SER A 20 -4.59 -5.62 12.88
CA SER A 20 -4.36 -5.95 11.48
C SER A 20 -4.50 -4.69 10.60
N PRO A 21 -3.46 -4.32 9.83
CA PRO A 21 -3.54 -3.23 8.84
C PRO A 21 -4.64 -3.45 7.80
N PHE A 22 -4.96 -4.70 7.46
CA PHE A 22 -5.97 -5.03 6.44
C PHE A 22 -7.41 -4.79 6.90
N LEU A 23 -7.63 -4.54 8.19
CA LEU A 23 -8.92 -4.17 8.75
C LEU A 23 -9.01 -2.66 9.04
N VAL A 24 -8.04 -1.87 8.58
CA VAL A 24 -8.08 -0.41 8.66
C VAL A 24 -8.76 0.15 7.41
N PRO A 25 -9.90 0.85 7.53
CA PRO A 25 -10.62 1.42 6.39
C PRO A 25 -9.93 2.72 5.91
N THR A 26 -8.90 2.59 5.08
CA THR A 26 -8.09 3.73 4.62
C THR A 26 -8.86 4.77 3.80
N LYS A 27 -9.99 4.38 3.17
CA LYS A 27 -10.91 5.29 2.47
C LYS A 27 -11.84 6.07 3.40
N GLN A 28 -11.98 5.66 4.66
CA GLN A 28 -12.88 6.24 5.64
C GLN A 28 -12.17 6.44 6.99
N LEU A 29 -10.96 7.00 6.99
CA LEU A 29 -10.13 7.17 8.20
C LEU A 29 -10.83 7.86 9.37
N SER A 30 -11.82 8.71 9.11
CA SER A 30 -12.63 9.37 10.14
C SER A 30 -13.39 8.40 11.06
N THR A 31 -13.58 7.14 10.64
CA THR A 31 -14.23 6.10 11.45
C THR A 31 -13.25 5.38 12.37
N VAL A 32 -11.94 5.52 12.12
CA VAL A 32 -10.88 4.90 12.92
C VAL A 32 -10.70 5.67 14.22
N LYS A 33 -10.56 4.92 15.32
CA LYS A 33 -10.30 5.47 16.65
C LYS A 33 -9.04 4.86 17.22
N THR A 34 -8.11 5.69 17.67
CA THR A 34 -6.97 5.22 18.46
C THR A 34 -7.33 5.22 19.94
N VAL A 35 -6.84 4.21 20.64
CA VAL A 35 -7.06 4.02 22.08
C VAL A 35 -5.71 4.06 22.77
N ASN A 36 -5.51 5.04 23.63
CA ASN A 36 -4.25 5.28 24.34
C ASN A 36 -4.45 5.17 25.84
N ILE A 37 -3.49 4.54 26.52
CA ILE A 37 -3.49 4.39 27.98
C ILE A 37 -2.38 5.25 28.57
N CYS A 38 -2.73 6.13 29.51
CA CYS A 38 -1.79 6.97 30.24
C CYS A 38 -2.06 6.84 31.76
N GLN A 39 -1.02 6.77 32.57
CA GLN A 39 -1.17 6.64 34.03
C GLN A 39 -1.94 7.80 34.66
N GLU A 40 -1.74 9.03 34.19
CA GLU A 40 -2.39 10.21 34.76
C GLU A 40 -3.81 10.45 34.23
N LYS A 41 -4.02 10.23 32.92
CA LYS A 41 -5.29 10.54 32.23
C LYS A 41 -6.20 9.33 32.06
N GLY A 42 -5.74 8.13 32.42
CA GLY A 42 -6.46 6.88 32.16
C GLY A 42 -6.48 6.52 30.67
N THR A 43 -7.58 5.90 30.24
CA THR A 43 -7.79 5.52 28.83
C THR A 43 -8.41 6.68 28.06
N THR A 44 -7.83 7.03 26.92
CA THR A 44 -8.30 8.07 26.02
C THR A 44 -8.60 7.48 24.65
N VAL A 45 -9.72 7.89 24.05
CA VAL A 45 -10.15 7.46 22.72
C VAL A 45 -10.28 8.68 21.85
N THR A 46 -9.65 8.68 20.69
CA THR A 46 -9.63 9.82 19.77
C THR A 46 -9.71 9.39 18.32
N ASN A 47 -10.30 10.24 17.47
CA ASN A 47 -10.29 10.07 16.01
C ASN A 47 -9.01 10.66 15.38
N ASP A 48 -8.22 11.40 16.16
CA ASP A 48 -6.92 11.90 15.74
C ASP A 48 -5.88 10.78 15.89
N PRO A 49 -5.18 10.35 14.83
CA PRO A 49 -4.23 9.23 14.84
C PRO A 49 -2.99 9.55 15.67
N THR A 50 -3.18 9.52 16.99
CA THR A 50 -2.17 9.75 18.02
C THR A 50 -2.00 8.48 18.83
N GLY A 51 -0.80 8.27 19.33
CA GLY A 51 -0.46 7.14 20.17
C GLY A 51 0.99 6.73 20.06
N ASP A 52 1.33 5.64 20.73
CA ASP A 52 2.64 5.03 20.62
C ASP A 52 2.83 4.33 19.26
N SER A 53 4.05 3.83 19.01
CA SER A 53 4.38 3.14 17.76
C SER A 53 3.49 1.91 17.54
N THR A 54 3.07 1.22 18.59
CA THR A 54 2.23 0.02 18.47
C THR A 54 0.80 0.36 18.06
N THR A 55 0.25 1.47 18.57
CA THR A 55 -1.07 1.99 18.22
C THR A 55 -1.11 2.52 16.79
N LEU A 56 -0.05 3.20 16.35
CA LEU A 56 0.00 3.82 15.02
C LEU A 56 0.44 2.86 13.91
N PHE A 57 1.10 1.75 14.23
CA PHE A 57 1.63 0.83 13.23
C PHE A 57 0.56 0.30 12.25
N PRO A 58 -0.63 -0.17 12.68
CA PRO A 58 -1.64 -0.67 11.74
C PRO A 58 -2.10 0.41 10.75
N LEU A 59 -2.28 1.65 11.21
CA LEU A 59 -2.63 2.81 10.39
C LEU A 59 -1.52 3.12 9.37
N GLN A 60 -0.27 3.19 9.84
CA GLN A 60 0.89 3.47 8.99
C GLN A 60 1.10 2.38 7.93
N ALA A 61 0.97 1.11 8.32
CA ALA A 61 1.11 -0.01 7.40
C ALA A 61 0.01 -0.05 6.33
N ALA A 62 -1.25 0.22 6.72
CA ALA A 62 -2.37 0.26 5.79
C ALA A 62 -2.23 1.40 4.78
N LEU A 63 -1.91 2.62 5.25
CA LEU A 63 -1.69 3.78 4.40
C LEU A 63 -0.45 3.63 3.52
N GLY A 64 0.65 3.11 4.08
CA GLY A 64 1.87 2.84 3.33
C GLY A 64 1.64 1.82 2.22
N TYR A 65 0.83 0.80 2.47
CA TYR A 65 0.44 -0.17 1.45
C TYR A 65 -0.41 0.46 0.34
N GLU A 66 -1.44 1.25 0.67
CA GLU A 66 -2.29 1.92 -0.33
C GLU A 66 -1.50 2.92 -1.18
N VAL A 67 -0.63 3.72 -0.55
CA VAL A 67 0.26 4.65 -1.26
C VAL A 67 1.19 3.88 -2.19
N SER A 68 1.83 2.81 -1.71
CA SER A 68 2.72 1.97 -2.52
C SER A 68 1.99 1.36 -3.73
N GLN A 69 0.78 0.84 -3.53
CA GLN A 69 -0.07 0.34 -4.62
C GLN A 69 -0.35 1.45 -5.65
N SER A 70 -0.76 2.64 -5.19
CA SER A 70 -1.09 3.74 -6.10
C SER A 70 0.10 4.27 -6.91
N LEU A 71 1.30 4.26 -6.32
CA LEU A 71 2.51 4.83 -6.94
C LEU A 71 3.21 3.84 -7.87
N PHE A 72 3.18 2.55 -7.54
CA PHE A 72 4.05 1.57 -8.18
C PHE A 72 3.31 0.46 -8.93
N ILE A 73 1.98 0.41 -8.87
CA ILE A 73 1.22 -0.65 -9.55
C ILE A 73 0.28 -0.03 -10.58
N GLY A 74 0.50 -0.39 -11.84
CA GLY A 74 -0.31 0.02 -12.99
C GLY A 74 -0.87 -1.17 -13.77
N SER A 75 -1.39 -0.93 -14.97
CA SER A 75 -1.97 -2.00 -15.81
C SER A 75 -0.90 -2.91 -16.46
N ASN A 76 0.31 -2.38 -16.72
CA ASN A 76 1.46 -3.15 -17.20
C ASN A 76 2.65 -2.90 -16.28
N ASN A 77 3.05 -3.93 -15.53
CA ASN A 77 4.06 -3.82 -14.48
C ASN A 77 5.36 -4.49 -14.90
N LEU A 78 6.47 -3.76 -14.82
CA LEU A 78 7.81 -4.32 -14.83
C LEU A 78 8.28 -4.46 -13.39
N VAL A 79 8.22 -5.67 -12.84
CA VAL A 79 8.60 -5.96 -11.46
C VAL A 79 10.11 -6.03 -11.35
N VAL A 80 10.69 -5.24 -10.43
CA VAL A 80 12.13 -5.18 -10.20
C VAL A 80 12.46 -5.48 -8.74
N GLU A 81 13.72 -5.77 -8.42
CA GLU A 81 14.11 -6.18 -7.07
C GLU A 81 13.85 -5.04 -6.06
N GLY A 82 14.31 -3.84 -6.39
CA GLY A 82 14.25 -2.72 -5.45
C GLY A 82 14.20 -1.34 -6.09
N VAL A 83 14.21 -0.34 -5.21
CA VAL A 83 14.16 1.08 -5.63
C VAL A 83 15.38 1.49 -6.46
N THR A 84 16.52 0.82 -6.29
CA THR A 84 17.73 1.07 -7.08
C THR A 84 17.50 0.74 -8.56
N ASP A 85 16.90 -0.41 -8.87
CA ASP A 85 16.58 -0.80 -10.24
C ASP A 85 15.58 0.17 -10.87
N PHE A 86 14.57 0.58 -10.08
CA PHE A 86 13.62 1.60 -10.47
C PHE A 86 14.32 2.89 -10.92
N TRP A 87 15.27 3.40 -10.11
CA TRP A 87 15.99 4.62 -10.44
C TRP A 87 16.86 4.46 -11.68
N TYR A 88 17.59 3.34 -11.81
CA TYR A 88 18.44 3.10 -12.97
C TYR A 88 17.64 2.99 -14.26
N LEU A 89 16.60 2.15 -14.29
CA LEU A 89 15.78 1.95 -15.48
C LEU A 89 15.03 3.23 -15.89
N SER A 90 14.49 3.97 -14.91
CA SER A 90 13.80 5.25 -15.17
C SER A 90 14.77 6.27 -15.77
N SER A 91 15.92 6.46 -15.13
CA SER A 91 16.93 7.45 -15.57
C SER A 91 17.52 7.08 -16.94
N MET A 92 17.82 5.80 -17.17
CA MET A 92 18.33 5.33 -18.47
C MET A 92 17.30 5.51 -19.58
N SER A 93 16.03 5.17 -19.32
CA SER A 93 14.94 5.36 -20.28
C SER A 93 14.76 6.83 -20.63
N GLU A 94 14.76 7.73 -19.64
CA GLU A 94 14.63 9.16 -19.84
C GLU A 94 15.83 9.75 -20.58
N TYR A 95 17.05 9.31 -20.24
CA TYR A 95 18.26 9.70 -20.95
C TYR A 95 18.27 9.23 -22.42
N LEU A 96 17.79 8.01 -22.70
CA LEU A 96 17.66 7.54 -24.09
C LEU A 96 16.64 8.38 -24.86
N LYS A 97 15.49 8.69 -24.25
CA LYS A 97 14.46 9.54 -24.85
C LYS A 97 14.99 10.95 -25.15
N SER A 98 15.79 11.53 -24.26
CA SER A 98 16.37 12.87 -24.47
C SER A 98 17.36 12.92 -25.64
N LEU A 99 17.98 11.78 -25.98
CA LEU A 99 18.83 11.61 -27.17
C LEU A 99 18.05 11.21 -28.44
N GLY A 100 16.70 11.19 -28.39
CA GLY A 100 15.86 10.75 -29.51
C GLY A 100 15.89 9.25 -29.77
N ARG A 101 16.36 8.44 -28.80
CA ARG A 101 16.39 6.97 -28.88
C ARG A 101 15.19 6.35 -28.19
N THR A 102 14.95 5.07 -28.48
CA THR A 102 13.88 4.29 -27.85
C THR A 102 14.20 4.05 -26.37
N GLY A 103 13.34 4.55 -25.48
CA GLY A 103 13.33 4.21 -24.05
C GLY A 103 12.22 3.20 -23.71
N LEU A 104 11.92 3.05 -22.41
CA LEU A 104 10.78 2.25 -21.95
C LEU A 104 9.46 2.85 -22.44
N MET A 105 8.52 1.97 -22.80
CA MET A 105 7.17 2.37 -23.21
C MET A 105 6.46 3.10 -22.06
N ASP A 106 5.77 4.22 -22.36
CA ASP A 106 5.11 5.05 -21.34
C ASP A 106 3.98 4.34 -20.58
N LYS A 107 3.46 3.24 -21.13
CA LYS A 107 2.43 2.39 -20.50
C LYS A 107 2.97 1.39 -19.46
N ILE A 108 4.30 1.32 -19.28
CA ILE A 108 4.93 0.43 -18.30
C ILE A 108 5.13 1.20 -17.00
N THR A 109 4.60 0.63 -15.91
CA THR A 109 4.90 1.03 -14.54
C THR A 109 6.01 0.14 -14.00
N ILE A 110 7.10 0.73 -13.49
CA ILE A 110 8.18 -0.03 -12.85
C ILE A 110 7.82 -0.24 -11.38
N THR A 111 7.74 -1.49 -10.93
CA THR A 111 7.23 -1.88 -9.61
C THR A 111 8.33 -2.53 -8.77
N PRO A 112 8.93 -1.82 -7.80
CA PRO A 112 9.94 -2.42 -6.92
C PRO A 112 9.32 -3.39 -5.91
N ALA A 113 9.84 -4.62 -5.83
CA ALA A 113 9.38 -5.66 -4.91
C ALA A 113 9.91 -5.48 -3.47
N GLY A 114 10.99 -4.72 -3.29
CA GLY A 114 11.61 -4.48 -1.98
C GLY A 114 12.43 -5.69 -1.49
N GLY A 115 13.08 -6.38 -2.42
CA GLY A 115 13.94 -7.55 -2.22
C GLY A 115 13.54 -8.74 -3.10
N ALA A 116 14.53 -9.50 -3.60
CA ALA A 116 14.32 -10.63 -4.50
C ALA A 116 13.38 -11.71 -3.93
N GLN A 117 13.48 -11.94 -2.61
CA GLN A 117 12.63 -12.88 -1.87
C GLN A 117 11.14 -12.51 -1.90
N LYS A 118 10.78 -11.25 -2.19
CA LYS A 118 9.39 -10.77 -2.26
C LYS A 118 8.81 -10.81 -3.67
N ILE A 119 9.64 -11.02 -4.70
CA ILE A 119 9.19 -11.08 -6.10
C ILE A 119 8.10 -12.15 -6.31
N PRO A 120 8.24 -13.41 -5.84
CA PRO A 120 7.20 -14.42 -6.07
C PRO A 120 5.85 -14.05 -5.44
N TYR A 121 5.87 -13.41 -4.27
CA TYR A 121 4.67 -12.93 -3.60
C TYR A 121 3.99 -11.81 -4.40
N LEU A 122 4.77 -10.81 -4.84
CA LEU A 122 4.25 -9.70 -5.61
C LEU A 122 3.69 -10.15 -6.96
N VAL A 123 4.37 -11.06 -7.66
CA VAL A 123 3.89 -11.67 -8.91
C VAL A 123 2.55 -12.36 -8.69
N SER A 124 2.42 -13.13 -7.61
CA SER A 124 1.17 -13.83 -7.28
C SER A 124 0.02 -12.85 -7.02
N LEU A 125 0.29 -11.77 -6.27
CA LEU A 125 -0.68 -10.72 -5.99
C LEU A 125 -1.14 -10.01 -7.27
N LEU A 126 -0.21 -9.56 -8.11
CA LEU A 126 -0.54 -8.84 -9.35
C LEU A 126 -1.27 -9.73 -10.35
N SER A 127 -0.87 -11.00 -10.46
CA SER A 127 -1.54 -12.00 -11.29
C SER A 127 -2.99 -12.21 -10.86
N SER A 128 -3.25 -12.26 -9.53
CA SER A 128 -4.60 -12.44 -8.97
C SER A 128 -5.53 -11.26 -9.27
N GLN A 129 -4.97 -10.07 -9.53
CA GLN A 129 -5.71 -8.88 -9.92
C GLN A 129 -5.85 -8.73 -11.45
N HIS A 130 -5.44 -9.74 -12.23
CA HIS A 130 -5.48 -9.74 -13.70
C HIS A 130 -4.67 -8.59 -14.34
N LEU A 131 -3.56 -8.18 -13.70
CA LEU A 131 -2.66 -7.16 -14.24
C LEU A 131 -1.59 -7.79 -15.15
N ASN A 132 -1.15 -7.06 -16.18
CA ASN A 132 -0.03 -7.51 -17.02
C ASN A 132 1.28 -7.35 -16.25
N LEU A 133 2.15 -8.36 -16.32
CA LEU A 133 3.41 -8.36 -15.57
C LEU A 133 4.56 -8.95 -16.38
N LEU A 134 5.73 -8.37 -16.18
CA LEU A 134 7.05 -8.85 -16.60
C LEU A 134 7.98 -8.74 -15.39
N VAL A 135 8.81 -9.75 -15.16
CA VAL A 135 9.86 -9.76 -14.12
C VAL A 135 11.21 -9.73 -14.80
#